data_AF-A0A7D5RX20-F1
#
_entry.id   AF-A0A7D5RX20-F1
#
_cell.length_a   1.000
_cell.length_b   1.000
_cell.length_c   1.000
_cell.angle_alpha   90.00
_cell.angle_beta   90.00
_cell.angle_gamma   90.00
#
_symmetry.space_group_name_H-M   'P 1'
#
loop_
_entity.id
_entity.type
_entity.pdbx_description
1 polymer ?
#
loop_
_entity_poly.entity_id
_entity_poly.type
_entity_poly.pdbx_seq_one_letter_code
_entity_poly.pdbx_strand_id
1 'polypeptide(L)'
;MSVPLNGKVSADLDWNYLQSDIQHFIDKNLMILWKLDLGLFKNLKSPLSNQTQFLSLILSLEHLRDSFWKKFQASTLGVCLYSGSANFALQMNWDEQLEQNYALWCEENRKGESQNSEAYFKSLFARDAAAEYLTLMANRMPDAMQLFLDLEMDLSVPTILEMQLLNRERFDRFHLMIRNAKLPTLSSYQESVIGLCLPSFCLIHPDYYQRLEKVAQDLSIKNSFSPNPRVFSYS
;
A
#
# COMPACT_ATOMS: atom_id res chain seq x y z
N MET A 1 -11.81 8.70 -11.46
CA MET A 1 -12.13 9.79 -10.50
C MET A 1 -12.06 9.22 -9.09
N SER A 2 -11.60 9.97 -8.09
CA SER A 2 -11.56 9.49 -6.70
C SER A 2 -12.62 10.17 -5.83
N VAL A 3 -13.41 9.39 -5.10
CA VAL A 3 -14.45 9.88 -4.19
C VAL A 3 -14.05 9.54 -2.74
N PRO A 4 -13.83 10.54 -1.87
CA PRO A 4 -13.47 10.29 -0.48
C PRO A 4 -14.69 9.83 0.32
N LEU A 5 -14.50 8.80 1.15
CA LEU A 5 -15.49 8.29 2.08
C LEU A 5 -14.90 8.30 3.49
N ASN A 6 -15.59 8.90 4.45
CA ASN A 6 -15.15 8.90 5.84
C ASN A 6 -15.64 7.62 6.53
N GLY A 7 -14.72 6.69 6.81
CA GLY A 7 -14.96 5.42 7.49
C GLY A 7 -14.24 5.30 8.83
N LYS A 8 -13.88 6.42 9.46
CA LYS A 8 -13.27 6.44 10.79
C LYS A 8 -14.26 5.90 11.83
N VAL A 9 -13.74 5.45 12.97
CA VAL A 9 -14.52 4.95 14.11
C VAL A 9 -15.62 5.92 14.58
N SER A 10 -15.41 7.22 14.40
CA SER A 10 -16.37 8.27 14.79
C SER A 10 -17.23 8.80 13.65
N ALA A 11 -17.24 8.15 12.49
CA ALA A 11 -18.04 8.58 11.35
C ALA A 11 -19.48 8.05 11.47
N ASP A 12 -20.44 8.86 11.02
CA ASP A 12 -21.86 8.47 11.00
C ASP A 12 -22.20 7.51 9.84
N LEU A 13 -21.24 7.24 8.96
CA LEU A 13 -21.32 6.38 7.77
C LEU A 13 -22.42 6.75 6.76
N ASP A 14 -23.14 7.86 6.96
CA ASP A 14 -24.06 8.39 5.97
C ASP A 14 -23.32 9.12 4.84
N TRP A 15 -23.16 8.44 3.72
CA TRP A 15 -22.54 9.00 2.51
C TRP A 15 -23.56 9.34 1.42
N ASN A 16 -24.86 9.37 1.75
CA ASN A 16 -25.92 9.60 0.75
C ASN A 16 -25.83 10.97 0.07
N TYR A 17 -25.22 11.95 0.75
CA TYR A 17 -24.96 13.27 0.18
C TYR A 17 -24.06 13.23 -1.07
N LEU A 18 -23.28 12.16 -1.29
CA LEU A 18 -22.42 12.00 -2.45
C LEU A 18 -23.14 11.45 -3.68
N GLN A 19 -24.40 11.03 -3.58
CA GLN A 19 -25.09 10.34 -4.67
C GLN A 19 -25.24 11.20 -5.94
N SER A 20 -25.48 12.50 -5.80
CA SER A 20 -25.58 13.41 -6.96
C SER A 20 -24.26 13.51 -7.72
N ASP A 21 -23.15 13.61 -6.99
CA ASP A 21 -21.82 13.74 -7.56
C ASP A 21 -21.40 12.45 -8.25
N ILE A 22 -21.71 11.30 -7.62
CA ILE A 22 -21.49 9.97 -8.19
C ILE A 22 -22.26 9.83 -9.52
N GLN A 23 -23.53 10.20 -9.54
CA GLN A 23 -24.36 10.10 -10.75
C GLN A 23 -23.77 10.94 -11.90
N HIS A 24 -23.34 12.17 -11.59
CA HIS A 24 -22.69 13.04 -12.58
C HIS A 24 -21.40 12.44 -13.17
N PHE A 25 -20.62 11.67 -12.39
CA PHE A 25 -19.45 10.97 -12.91
C PHE A 25 -19.83 9.77 -13.80
N ILE A 26 -20.88 9.05 -13.43
CA ILE A 26 -21.41 7.92 -14.21
C ILE A 26 -21.93 8.41 -15.56
N ASP A 27 -22.65 9.53 -15.58
CA ASP A 27 -23.18 10.13 -16.81
C ASP A 27 -22.05 10.56 -17.77
N LYS A 28 -20.84 10.77 -17.25
CA LYS A 28 -19.62 11.06 -18.02
C LYS A 28 -18.80 9.82 -18.37
N ASN A 29 -19.31 8.61 -18.13
CA ASN A 29 -18.62 7.33 -18.31
C ASN A 29 -17.27 7.23 -17.56
N LEU A 30 -17.17 7.85 -16.38
CA LEU A 30 -15.96 7.79 -15.56
C LEU A 30 -16.06 6.66 -14.52
N MET A 31 -14.96 5.93 -14.35
CA MET A 31 -14.82 4.94 -13.28
C MET A 31 -14.49 5.59 -11.93
N ILE A 32 -15.05 5.02 -10.86
CA ILE A 32 -14.98 5.55 -9.49
C ILE A 32 -13.99 4.75 -8.66
N LEU A 33 -13.01 5.43 -8.08
CA LEU A 33 -12.14 4.90 -7.04
C LEU A 33 -12.61 5.43 -5.68
N TRP A 34 -13.11 4.56 -4.82
CA TRP A 34 -13.56 4.94 -3.48
C TRP A 34 -12.33 5.07 -2.56
N LYS A 35 -12.03 6.27 -2.07
CA LYS A 35 -10.95 6.50 -1.11
C LYS A 35 -11.53 6.45 0.30
N LEU A 36 -11.46 5.27 0.93
CA LEU A 36 -12.00 5.08 2.26
C LEU A 36 -10.98 5.54 3.31
N ASP A 37 -11.27 6.65 3.99
CA ASP A 37 -10.48 7.15 5.11
C ASP A 37 -10.92 6.44 6.39
N LEU A 38 -10.20 5.38 6.74
CA LEU A 38 -10.36 4.64 7.99
C LEU A 38 -9.55 5.25 9.15
N GLY A 39 -8.76 6.30 8.91
CA GLY A 39 -7.87 6.86 9.92
C GLY A 39 -6.80 5.88 10.41
N LEU A 40 -6.25 5.04 9.51
CA LEU A 40 -5.28 4.00 9.89
C LEU A 40 -3.97 4.58 10.47
N PHE A 41 -3.29 3.74 11.25
CA PHE A 41 -1.98 3.98 11.86
C PHE A 41 -1.98 5.22 12.76
N LYS A 42 -1.35 6.34 12.37
CA LYS A 42 -1.13 7.50 13.25
C LYS A 42 -2.42 8.18 13.71
N ASN A 43 -3.51 7.94 13.00
CA ASN A 43 -4.80 8.55 13.24
C ASN A 43 -5.75 7.63 14.01
N LEU A 44 -5.28 6.44 14.42
CA LEU A 44 -6.05 5.53 15.26
C LEU A 44 -6.07 6.07 16.70
N LYS A 45 -7.21 5.92 17.37
CA LYS A 45 -7.37 6.33 18.77
C LYS A 45 -6.66 5.38 19.72
N SER A 46 -6.60 4.11 19.34
CA SER A 46 -6.00 3.01 20.09
C SER A 46 -4.99 2.25 19.23
N PRO A 47 -4.10 1.43 19.83
CA PRO A 47 -3.18 0.57 19.10
C PRO A 47 -3.87 -0.36 18.09
N LEU A 48 -3.11 -0.85 17.11
CA LEU A 48 -3.59 -1.80 16.09
C LEU A 48 -4.16 -3.09 16.71
N SER A 49 -3.67 -3.49 17.88
CA SER A 49 -4.13 -4.65 18.64
C SER A 49 -5.51 -4.48 19.29
N ASN A 50 -6.06 -3.25 19.32
CA ASN A 50 -7.36 -3.00 19.93
C ASN A 50 -8.50 -3.61 19.09
N GLN A 51 -9.06 -4.72 19.58
CA GLN A 51 -10.10 -5.47 18.88
C GLN A 51 -11.39 -4.66 18.64
N THR A 52 -11.82 -3.84 19.60
CA THR A 52 -13.03 -3.04 19.47
C THR A 52 -12.91 -2.03 18.33
N GLN A 53 -11.79 -1.31 18.28
CA GLN A 53 -11.48 -0.38 17.20
C GLN A 53 -11.45 -1.11 15.85
N PHE A 54 -10.78 -2.27 15.78
CA PHE A 54 -10.72 -3.05 14.55
C PHE A 54 -12.13 -3.45 14.06
N LEU A 55 -12.99 -3.96 14.94
CA LEU A 55 -14.38 -4.31 14.59
C LEU A 55 -15.17 -3.10 14.08
N SER A 56 -15.00 -1.92 14.67
CA SER A 56 -15.64 -0.69 14.17
C SER A 56 -15.20 -0.32 12.75
N LEU A 57 -13.91 -0.51 12.42
CA LEU A 57 -13.42 -0.28 11.06
C LEU A 57 -13.96 -1.32 10.09
N ILE A 58 -14.10 -2.58 10.50
CA ILE A 58 -14.75 -3.61 9.70
C ILE A 58 -16.20 -3.26 9.38
N LEU A 59 -16.97 -2.74 10.34
CA LEU A 59 -18.35 -2.29 10.08
C LEU A 59 -18.42 -1.21 9.00
N SER A 60 -17.42 -0.31 8.96
CA SER A 60 -17.34 0.73 7.91
C SER A 60 -17.09 0.12 6.53
N LEU A 61 -16.27 -0.92 6.45
CA LEU A 61 -16.01 -1.68 5.22
C LEU A 61 -17.25 -2.45 4.75
N GLU A 62 -17.96 -3.09 5.68
CA GLU A 62 -19.19 -3.82 5.39
C GLU A 62 -20.30 -2.87 4.93
N HIS A 63 -20.42 -1.70 5.56
CA HIS A 63 -21.36 -0.67 5.12
C HIS A 63 -21.07 -0.24 3.69
N LEU A 64 -19.82 0.05 3.33
CA LEU A 64 -19.41 0.37 1.96
C LEU A 64 -19.77 -0.74 0.96
N ARG A 65 -19.47 -1.99 1.31
CA ARG A 65 -19.79 -3.16 0.49
C ARG A 65 -21.30 -3.26 0.24
N ASP A 66 -22.10 -3.14 1.29
CA ASP A 66 -23.51 -3.47 1.24
C ASP A 66 -24.40 -2.34 0.73
N SER A 67 -23.94 -1.09 0.78
CA SER A 67 -24.69 0.08 0.31
C SER A 67 -24.17 0.60 -1.04
N PHE A 68 -22.99 1.21 -1.08
CA PHE A 68 -22.47 1.91 -2.27
C PHE A 68 -21.95 0.96 -3.33
N TRP A 69 -21.13 -0.03 -2.94
CA TRP A 69 -20.49 -0.89 -3.94
C TRP A 69 -21.52 -1.70 -4.72
N LYS A 70 -22.51 -2.31 -4.05
CA LYS A 70 -23.60 -3.04 -4.72
C LYS A 70 -24.37 -2.16 -5.72
N LYS A 71 -24.62 -0.89 -5.38
CA LYS A 71 -25.35 0.05 -6.24
C LYS A 71 -24.53 0.50 -7.45
N PHE A 72 -23.23 0.71 -7.27
CA PHE A 72 -22.35 1.32 -8.27
C PHE A 72 -21.28 0.35 -8.82
N GLN A 73 -21.51 -0.96 -8.71
CA GLN A 73 -20.52 -1.98 -9.03
C GLN A 73 -19.98 -1.84 -10.46
N ALA A 74 -20.86 -1.61 -11.44
CA ALA A 74 -20.50 -1.48 -12.85
C ALA A 74 -19.61 -0.25 -13.16
N SER A 75 -19.68 0.78 -12.32
CA SER A 75 -18.94 2.04 -12.48
C SER A 75 -17.80 2.18 -11.46
N THR A 76 -17.51 1.13 -10.69
CA THR A 76 -16.47 1.14 -9.66
C THR A 76 -15.17 0.57 -10.21
N LEU A 77 -14.09 1.35 -10.14
CA LEU A 77 -12.72 0.88 -10.37
C LEU A 77 -12.25 0.01 -9.20
N GLY A 78 -12.53 0.42 -7.96
CA GLY A 78 -12.18 -0.29 -6.75
C GLY A 78 -12.20 0.59 -5.50
N VAL A 79 -11.62 0.09 -4.42
CA VAL A 79 -11.56 0.78 -3.13
C VAL A 79 -10.09 0.93 -2.70
N CYS A 80 -9.70 2.16 -2.42
CA CYS A 80 -8.42 2.49 -1.80
C CYS A 80 -8.59 2.48 -0.27
N LEU A 81 -7.97 1.53 0.41
CA LEU A 81 -8.11 1.34 1.87
C LEU A 81 -7.14 2.17 2.70
N TYR A 82 -6.02 2.57 2.10
CA TYR A 82 -5.02 3.38 2.77
C TYR A 82 -4.39 4.36 1.79
N SER A 83 -4.17 5.58 2.27
CA SER A 83 -3.45 6.62 1.56
C SER A 83 -2.48 7.30 2.52
N GLY A 84 -1.18 7.19 2.27
CA GLY A 84 -0.16 7.76 3.17
C GLY A 84 1.26 7.28 2.86
N SER A 85 2.16 7.48 3.81
CA SER A 85 3.57 7.07 3.69
C SER A 85 3.68 5.57 3.48
N ALA A 86 4.56 5.16 2.55
CA ALA A 86 4.98 3.76 2.37
C ALA A 86 5.87 3.27 3.53
N ASN A 87 6.55 4.18 4.23
CA ASN A 87 7.24 3.88 5.47
C ASN A 87 6.23 3.95 6.63
N PHE A 88 5.66 2.79 6.98
CA PHE A 88 4.68 2.66 8.05
C PHE A 88 5.26 2.93 9.44
N ALA A 89 6.58 2.79 9.63
CA ALA A 89 7.21 3.07 10.92
C ALA A 89 7.00 4.52 11.37
N LEU A 90 6.88 5.45 10.41
CA LEU A 90 6.57 6.86 10.67
C LEU A 90 5.10 7.11 11.04
N GLN A 91 4.23 6.14 10.81
CA GLN A 91 2.79 6.25 11.05
C GLN A 91 2.34 5.38 12.23
N MET A 92 3.09 4.35 12.61
CA MET A 92 2.71 3.49 13.73
C MET A 92 2.95 4.17 15.07
N ASN A 93 2.04 3.92 16.02
CA ASN A 93 2.28 4.23 17.42
C ASN A 93 3.08 3.08 18.04
N TRP A 94 4.36 3.33 18.31
CA TRP A 94 5.28 2.36 18.91
C TRP A 94 5.02 2.23 20.41
N ASP A 95 4.00 1.46 20.76
CA ASP A 95 3.72 1.09 22.14
C ASP A 95 4.64 -0.05 22.63
N GLU A 96 4.56 -0.35 23.92
CA GLU A 96 5.39 -1.37 24.55
C GLU A 96 5.22 -2.75 23.89
N GLN A 97 4.00 -3.09 23.48
CA GLN A 97 3.72 -4.35 22.81
C GLN A 97 4.38 -4.43 21.42
N LEU A 98 4.29 -3.36 20.63
CA LEU A 98 4.89 -3.31 19.30
C LEU A 98 6.43 -3.32 19.37
N GLU A 99 7.02 -2.62 20.34
CA GLU A 99 8.46 -2.64 20.59
C GLU A 99 8.93 -4.04 21.04
N GLN A 100 8.17 -4.74 21.88
CA GLN A 100 8.46 -6.13 22.24
C GLN A 100 8.40 -7.06 21.03
N ASN A 101 7.35 -6.94 20.19
CA ASN A 101 7.23 -7.73 18.97
C ASN A 101 8.38 -7.45 17.99
N TYR A 102 8.80 -6.18 17.89
CA TYR A 102 9.96 -5.80 17.08
C TYR A 102 11.26 -6.39 17.61
N ALA A 103 11.45 -6.42 18.93
CA ALA A 103 12.62 -7.03 19.55
C ALA A 103 12.69 -8.53 19.25
N LEU A 104 11.57 -9.26 19.40
CA LEU A 104 11.47 -10.68 19.04
C LEU A 104 11.76 -10.91 17.56
N TRP A 105 11.16 -10.11 16.67
CA TRP A 105 11.42 -10.18 15.23
C TRP A 105 12.91 -9.94 14.90
N CYS A 106 13.57 -9.03 15.63
CA CYS A 106 15.00 -8.80 15.47
C CYS A 106 15.84 -10.00 15.90
N GLU A 107 15.49 -10.73 16.96
CA GLU A 107 16.24 -11.93 17.36
C GLU A 107 16.26 -13.00 16.27
N GLU A 108 15.16 -13.12 15.53
CA GLU A 108 15.02 -14.07 14.43
C GLU A 108 15.75 -13.63 13.16
N ASN A 109 15.73 -12.33 12.86
CA ASN A 109 16.16 -11.79 11.56
C ASN A 109 17.53 -11.08 11.57
N ARG A 110 18.08 -10.69 12.72
CA ARG A 110 19.27 -9.80 12.83
C ARG A 110 20.60 -10.52 13.08
N LYS A 111 20.76 -11.79 12.65
CA LYS A 111 21.99 -12.55 12.91
C LYS A 111 23.20 -11.93 12.18
N GLY A 112 23.96 -11.06 12.88
CA GLY A 112 25.28 -10.60 12.46
C GLY A 112 25.42 -9.12 12.07
N GLU A 113 24.44 -8.26 12.38
CA GLU A 113 24.45 -6.86 11.91
C GLU A 113 24.62 -5.78 12.97
N SER A 114 25.30 -4.71 12.57
CA SER A 114 25.61 -3.53 13.38
C SER A 114 24.36 -2.70 13.79
N GLN A 115 24.49 -1.93 14.86
CA GLN A 115 23.42 -1.08 15.42
C GLN A 115 22.94 0.04 14.49
N ASN A 116 23.72 0.42 13.47
CA ASN A 116 23.43 1.55 12.56
C ASN A 116 22.23 1.34 11.60
N SER A 117 21.60 0.16 11.60
CA SER A 117 20.47 -0.18 10.71
C SER A 117 19.10 -0.16 11.39
N GLU A 118 18.96 0.40 12.61
CA GLU A 118 17.69 0.30 13.35
C GLU A 118 16.48 0.89 12.61
N ALA A 119 16.61 2.10 12.06
CA ALA A 119 15.51 2.74 11.32
C ALA A 119 15.09 1.94 10.08
N TYR A 120 16.05 1.29 9.42
CA TYR A 120 15.80 0.41 8.29
C TYR A 120 14.97 -0.81 8.71
N PHE A 121 15.39 -1.50 9.78
CA PHE A 121 14.68 -2.67 10.28
C PHE A 121 13.30 -2.35 10.86
N LYS A 122 13.17 -1.23 11.59
CA LYS A 122 11.86 -0.75 12.04
C LYS A 122 10.92 -0.50 10.87
N SER A 123 11.43 0.04 9.76
CA SER A 123 10.63 0.27 8.54
C SER A 123 10.14 -1.04 7.92
N LEU A 124 10.97 -2.08 7.88
CA LEU A 124 10.60 -3.39 7.35
C LEU A 124 9.61 -4.14 8.24
N PHE A 125 9.85 -4.13 9.55
CA PHE A 125 8.93 -4.70 10.53
C PHE A 125 7.57 -4.01 10.47
N ALA A 126 7.55 -2.68 10.46
CA ALA A 126 6.31 -1.90 10.35
C ALA A 126 5.57 -2.16 9.03
N ARG A 127 6.27 -2.37 7.92
CA ARG A 127 5.67 -2.79 6.65
C ARG A 127 4.95 -4.13 6.81
N ASP A 128 5.61 -5.12 7.40
CA ASP A 128 5.03 -6.46 7.55
C ASP A 128 3.81 -6.44 8.49
N ALA A 129 3.90 -5.76 9.63
CA ALA A 129 2.77 -5.58 10.54
C ALA A 129 1.60 -4.81 9.88
N ALA A 130 1.89 -3.77 9.08
CA ALA A 130 0.86 -3.04 8.35
C ALA A 130 0.20 -3.90 7.27
N ALA A 131 1.00 -4.65 6.53
CA ALA A 131 0.53 -5.55 5.48
C ALA A 131 -0.42 -6.62 6.05
N GLU A 132 -0.05 -7.27 7.15
CA GLU A 132 -0.92 -8.24 7.82
C GLU A 132 -2.25 -7.62 8.25
N TYR A 133 -2.19 -6.44 8.88
CA TYR A 133 -3.38 -5.73 9.32
C TYR A 133 -4.30 -5.33 8.15
N LEU A 134 -3.73 -4.83 7.06
CA LEU A 134 -4.46 -4.49 5.83
C LEU A 134 -5.05 -5.74 5.17
N THR A 135 -4.35 -6.87 5.19
CA THR A 135 -4.85 -8.16 4.68
C THR A 135 -6.06 -8.65 5.48
N LEU A 136 -6.04 -8.51 6.82
CA LEU A 136 -7.20 -8.82 7.66
C LEU A 136 -8.44 -7.98 7.30
N MET A 137 -8.24 -6.71 6.94
CA MET A 137 -9.31 -5.84 6.45
C MET A 137 -9.77 -6.24 5.05
N ALA A 138 -8.82 -6.51 4.15
CA ALA A 138 -9.09 -6.92 2.78
C ALA A 138 -9.97 -8.17 2.76
N ASN A 139 -9.72 -9.13 3.65
CA ASN A 139 -10.49 -10.37 3.81
C ASN A 139 -11.97 -10.18 4.15
N ARG A 140 -12.41 -8.96 4.49
CA ARG A 140 -13.82 -8.62 4.69
C ARG A 140 -14.50 -8.06 3.44
N MET A 141 -13.71 -7.77 2.40
CA MET A 141 -14.19 -7.33 1.10
C MET A 141 -14.42 -8.53 0.17
N PRO A 142 -15.31 -8.42 -0.83
CA PRO A 142 -15.47 -9.44 -1.86
C PRO A 142 -14.23 -9.58 -2.75
N ASP A 143 -13.95 -10.78 -3.24
CA ASP A 143 -12.77 -11.02 -4.12
C ASP A 143 -12.89 -10.33 -5.48
N ALA A 144 -14.13 -10.13 -5.96
CA ALA A 144 -14.38 -9.40 -7.20
C ALA A 144 -14.05 -7.90 -7.08
N MET A 145 -13.94 -7.36 -5.87
CA MET A 145 -13.62 -5.96 -5.63
C MET A 145 -12.11 -5.73 -5.69
N GLN A 146 -11.69 -4.86 -6.60
CA GLN A 146 -10.30 -4.43 -6.67
C GLN A 146 -9.97 -3.52 -5.48
N LEU A 147 -8.89 -3.84 -4.77
CA LEU A 147 -8.41 -3.06 -3.63
C LEU A 147 -7.11 -2.35 -3.98
N PHE A 148 -6.95 -1.12 -3.48
CA PHE A 148 -5.82 -0.26 -3.79
C PHE A 148 -5.16 0.27 -2.51
N LEU A 149 -3.86 0.55 -2.60
CA LEU A 149 -3.09 1.31 -1.61
C LEU A 149 -2.44 2.50 -2.31
N ASP A 150 -2.64 3.71 -1.80
CA ASP A 150 -2.05 4.96 -2.28
C ASP A 150 -0.82 5.30 -1.42
N LEU A 151 0.35 4.85 -1.84
CA LEU A 151 1.58 4.92 -1.06
C LEU A 151 2.46 6.08 -1.54
N GLU A 152 2.93 6.88 -0.60
CA GLU A 152 3.84 7.99 -0.84
C GLU A 152 5.24 7.60 -0.37
N MET A 153 6.19 7.61 -1.30
CA MET A 153 7.60 7.37 -1.02
C MET A 153 8.28 8.67 -0.63
N ASP A 154 9.19 8.57 0.35
CA ASP A 154 10.12 9.64 0.66
C ASP A 154 11.35 9.52 -0.26
N LEU A 155 11.64 10.58 -1.02
CA LEU A 155 12.79 10.67 -1.92
C LEU A 155 14.13 10.64 -1.18
N SER A 156 14.16 10.78 0.14
CA SER A 156 15.38 10.59 0.94
C SER A 156 15.75 9.11 1.13
N VAL A 157 14.78 8.19 1.00
CA VAL A 157 14.96 6.77 1.29
C VAL A 157 15.88 6.10 0.25
N PRO A 158 16.84 5.26 0.68
CA PRO A 158 17.67 4.48 -0.26
C PRO A 158 16.83 3.61 -1.17
N THR A 159 17.22 3.47 -2.44
CA THR A 159 16.46 2.72 -3.46
C THR A 159 16.19 1.28 -3.04
N ILE A 160 17.11 0.68 -2.28
CA ILE A 160 16.90 -0.68 -1.79
C ILE A 160 15.78 -0.78 -0.76
N LEU A 161 15.73 0.16 0.20
CA LEU A 161 14.66 0.18 1.18
C LEU A 161 13.33 0.47 0.48
N GLU A 162 13.32 1.33 -0.54
CA GLU A 162 12.15 1.53 -1.40
C GLU A 162 11.68 0.22 -2.06
N MET A 163 12.57 -0.57 -2.68
CA MET A 163 12.22 -1.88 -3.25
C MET A 163 11.57 -2.81 -2.23
N GLN A 164 12.14 -2.86 -1.03
CA GLN A 164 11.64 -3.74 0.01
C GLN A 164 10.31 -3.24 0.59
N LEU A 165 10.16 -1.94 0.81
CA LEU A 165 8.90 -1.35 1.27
C LEU A 165 7.76 -1.60 0.28
N LEU A 166 8.08 -1.62 -1.02
CA LEU A 166 7.13 -1.83 -2.11
C LEU A 166 7.06 -3.28 -2.59
N ASN A 167 7.53 -4.26 -1.80
CA ASN A 167 7.48 -5.66 -2.18
C ASN A 167 6.01 -6.10 -2.39
N ARG A 168 5.67 -6.41 -3.65
CA ARG A 168 4.31 -6.78 -4.08
C ARG A 168 3.81 -8.05 -3.40
N GLU A 169 4.69 -8.99 -3.05
CA GLU A 169 4.29 -10.24 -2.37
C GLU A 169 3.70 -9.99 -0.98
N ARG A 170 4.03 -8.85 -0.35
CA ARG A 170 3.43 -8.45 0.93
C ARG A 170 2.03 -7.85 0.78
N PHE A 171 1.66 -7.43 -0.41
CA PHE A 171 0.40 -6.75 -0.72
C PHE A 171 -0.33 -7.45 -1.86
N ASP A 172 -0.38 -8.79 -1.80
CA ASP A 172 -0.90 -9.67 -2.84
C ASP A 172 -2.31 -9.30 -3.34
N ARG A 173 -3.20 -8.91 -2.41
CA ARG A 173 -4.58 -8.54 -2.69
C ARG A 173 -4.76 -7.09 -3.11
N PHE A 174 -3.70 -6.29 -3.12
CA PHE A 174 -3.75 -4.86 -3.37
C PHE A 174 -3.02 -4.45 -4.65
N HIS A 175 -3.61 -3.49 -5.34
CA HIS A 175 -2.95 -2.71 -6.37
C HIS A 175 -2.25 -1.51 -5.74
N LEU A 176 -0.94 -1.40 -5.93
CA LEU A 176 -0.15 -0.31 -5.37
C LEU A 176 -0.13 0.89 -6.32
N MET A 177 -0.66 2.03 -5.87
CA MET A 177 -0.51 3.33 -6.51
C MET A 177 0.60 4.07 -5.78
N ILE A 178 1.76 4.22 -6.42
CA ILE A 178 2.95 4.76 -5.75
C ILE A 178 3.20 6.19 -6.25
N ARG A 179 3.28 7.12 -5.30
CA ARG A 179 3.66 8.53 -5.52
C ARG A 179 5.12 8.73 -5.11
N ASN A 180 5.84 9.56 -5.88
CA ASN A 180 7.23 9.94 -5.61
C ASN A 180 8.23 8.75 -5.57
N ALA A 181 7.99 7.67 -6.32
CA ALA A 181 8.95 6.58 -6.44
C ALA A 181 10.18 7.02 -7.24
N LYS A 182 11.38 6.62 -6.81
CA LYS A 182 12.61 6.72 -7.62
C LYS A 182 12.67 5.59 -8.63
N LEU A 183 12.12 4.45 -8.27
CA LEU A 183 12.01 3.33 -9.17
C LEU A 183 10.96 3.63 -10.22
N PRO A 184 11.23 3.32 -11.51
CA PRO A 184 10.17 3.30 -12.49
C PRO A 184 9.13 2.31 -11.97
N THR A 185 8.02 2.86 -11.49
CA THR A 185 6.94 2.08 -10.92
C THR A 185 6.58 1.01 -11.95
N LEU A 186 6.56 -0.25 -11.55
CA LEU A 186 5.99 -1.35 -12.34
C LEU A 186 4.45 -1.20 -12.39
N SER A 187 3.97 0.03 -12.61
CA SER A 187 2.60 0.50 -12.51
C SER A 187 1.82 0.33 -13.80
N SER A 188 2.47 -0.09 -14.88
CA SER A 188 1.74 -0.56 -16.04
C SER A 188 1.17 -1.94 -15.71
N TYR A 189 -0.14 -2.10 -15.90
CA TYR A 189 -0.90 -3.36 -16.02
C TYR A 189 -0.35 -4.33 -17.10
N GLN A 190 0.87 -4.10 -17.58
CA GLN A 190 1.60 -4.94 -18.51
C GLN A 190 2.69 -5.65 -17.73
N GLU A 191 2.82 -6.95 -17.99
CA GLU A 191 3.96 -7.76 -17.54
C GLU A 191 5.25 -7.00 -17.87
N SER A 192 6.04 -6.69 -16.84
CA SER A 192 7.36 -6.13 -17.07
C SER A 192 8.20 -7.20 -17.78
N VAL A 193 8.76 -6.85 -18.94
CA VAL A 193 9.69 -7.72 -19.71
C VAL A 193 10.88 -8.17 -18.84
N ILE A 194 11.16 -7.45 -17.75
CA ILE A 194 12.23 -7.72 -16.80
C ILE A 194 11.60 -8.03 -15.45
N GLY A 195 11.54 -9.31 -15.09
CA GLY A 195 11.32 -9.74 -13.72
C GLY A 195 12.64 -9.67 -12.95
N LEU A 196 12.73 -8.80 -11.95
CA LEU A 196 13.79 -8.90 -10.95
C LEU A 196 13.36 -9.98 -9.95
N CYS A 197 13.72 -11.23 -10.23
CA CYS A 197 13.69 -12.26 -9.21
C CYS A 197 14.78 -11.91 -8.20
N LEU A 198 14.40 -11.31 -7.08
CA LEU A 198 15.17 -11.47 -5.87
C LEU A 198 15.02 -12.95 -5.53
N PRO A 199 16.08 -13.77 -5.55
CA PRO A 199 16.01 -15.13 -5.03
C PRO A 199 15.40 -15.06 -3.63
N SER A 200 14.72 -16.13 -3.21
CA SER A 200 14.12 -16.29 -1.88
C SER A 200 15.22 -16.15 -0.82
N PHE A 201 15.65 -14.93 -0.58
CA PHE A 201 16.76 -14.60 0.27
C PHE A 201 16.10 -14.25 1.58
N CYS A 202 16.13 -15.24 2.48
CA CYS A 202 16.06 -14.97 3.90
C CYS A 202 16.94 -13.73 4.18
N LEU A 203 16.39 -12.78 4.94
CA LEU A 203 16.94 -11.48 5.37
C LEU A 203 18.29 -11.56 6.11
N ILE A 204 19.17 -12.49 5.77
CA ILE A 204 20.32 -12.88 6.58
C ILE A 204 21.48 -11.88 6.39
N HIS A 205 21.57 -11.15 5.25
CA HIS A 205 22.70 -10.24 4.98
C HIS A 205 22.36 -9.02 4.07
N PRO A 206 22.38 -7.77 4.58
CA PRO A 206 22.12 -6.52 3.85
C PRO A 206 23.23 -6.17 2.86
N ASP A 207 24.44 -6.67 3.08
CA ASP A 207 25.61 -6.33 2.27
C ASP A 207 25.48 -6.82 0.82
N TYR A 208 24.68 -7.88 0.58
CA TYR A 208 24.35 -8.34 -0.77
C TYR A 208 23.50 -7.32 -1.54
N TYR A 209 22.75 -6.47 -0.83
CA TYR A 209 21.86 -5.50 -1.42
C TYR A 209 22.58 -4.23 -1.90
N GLN A 210 23.76 -3.90 -1.35
CA GLN A 210 24.58 -2.76 -1.83
C GLN A 210 25.06 -2.95 -3.28
N ARG A 211 25.25 -4.21 -3.72
CA ARG A 211 25.55 -4.52 -5.13
C ARG A 211 24.32 -4.39 -6.03
N LEU A 212 23.15 -4.76 -5.52
CA LEU A 212 21.87 -4.61 -6.22
C LEU A 212 21.48 -3.13 -6.37
N GLU A 213 21.83 -2.28 -5.41
CA GLU A 213 21.56 -0.84 -5.49
C GLU A 213 22.22 -0.21 -6.72
N LYS A 214 23.49 -0.53 -7.00
CA LYS A 214 24.16 -0.06 -8.22
C LYS A 214 23.45 -0.56 -9.49
N VAL A 215 23.07 -1.84 -9.52
CA VAL A 215 22.37 -2.44 -10.67
C VAL A 215 20.98 -1.81 -10.86
N ALA A 216 20.25 -1.53 -9.78
CA ALA A 216 18.95 -0.89 -9.80
C ALA A 216 19.04 0.57 -10.28
N GLN A 217 20.04 1.31 -9.80
CA GLN A 217 20.33 2.67 -10.27
C GLN A 217 20.68 2.67 -11.76
N ASP A 218 21.54 1.74 -12.21
CA ASP A 218 21.90 1.60 -13.63
C ASP A 218 20.70 1.27 -14.53
N LEU A 219 19.77 0.45 -14.05
CA LEU A 219 18.53 0.12 -14.76
C LEU A 219 17.53 1.29 -14.79
N SER A 220 17.41 2.04 -13.69
CA SER A 220 16.59 3.26 -13.65
C SER A 220 17.11 4.31 -14.63
N ILE A 221 18.43 4.51 -14.67
CA ILE A 221 19.09 5.42 -15.62
C ILE A 221 18.83 4.99 -17.07
N LYS A 222 18.98 3.69 -17.40
CA LYS A 222 18.72 3.18 -18.75
C LYS A 222 17.26 3.36 -19.21
N ASN A 223 16.29 3.23 -18.30
CA ASN A 223 14.87 3.39 -18.64
C ASN A 223 14.43 4.86 -18.72
N SER A 224 15.15 5.80 -18.09
CA SER A 224 14.90 7.24 -18.30
C SER A 224 15.27 7.74 -19.72
N PHE A 225 15.98 6.92 -20.51
CA PHE A 225 16.33 7.18 -21.90
C PHE A 225 15.70 6.17 -22.88
N SER A 226 14.37 6.07 -22.90
CA SER A 226 13.67 5.56 -24.09
C SER A 226 12.21 6.01 -24.20
N PRO A 227 11.93 7.19 -24.76
CA PRO A 227 10.67 7.41 -25.45
C PRO A 227 10.83 6.80 -26.84
N ASN A 228 10.37 5.57 -27.05
CA ASN A 228 10.24 5.03 -28.40
C ASN A 228 8.78 5.18 -28.84
N PRO A 229 8.42 6.19 -29.66
CA PRO A 229 7.06 6.36 -30.13
C PRO A 229 6.85 5.37 -31.28
N ARG A 230 6.37 4.16 -30.99
CA ARG A 230 5.77 3.34 -32.04
C ARG A 230 4.32 3.74 -32.20
N VAL A 231 4.16 4.72 -33.09
CA VAL A 231 2.95 5.00 -33.87
C VAL A 231 2.39 3.67 -34.38
N PHE A 232 1.20 3.29 -33.91
CA PHE A 232 0.36 2.34 -34.63
C PHE A 232 -0.60 3.14 -35.49
N SER A 233 -0.23 3.30 -36.76
CA SER A 233 -1.11 3.75 -37.83
C SER A 233 -2.16 2.67 -38.08
N TYR A 234 -3.43 3.02 -37.93
CA TYR A 234 -4.54 2.25 -38.46
C TYR A 234 -4.45 2.21 -39.99
N SER A 235 -4.54 1.00 -40.56
CA SER A 235 -4.96 0.75 -41.94
C SER A 235 -6.06 -0.29 -41.88
#